data_AF-A0A6B2LQL7-F1
#
_entry.id   AF-A0A6B2LQL7-F1
#
_cell.length_a   1.000
_cell.length_b   1.000
_cell.length_c   1.000
_cell.angle_alpha   90.00
_cell.angle_beta   90.00
_cell.angle_gamma   90.00
#
_symmetry.space_group_name_H-M   'P 1'
#
loop_
_entity.id
_entity.type
_entity.pdbx_description
1 polymer ?
#
loop_
_entity_poly.entity_id
_entity_poly.type
_entity_poly.pdbx_seq_one_letter_code
_entity_poly.pdbx_strand_id
1 'polypeptide(L)'
;MGHQNHLRNCARMGERLLVGVLSDALATSYKRQPVMTTQEREAVVGRFEGVWKVVPAPMVVEEVFLEEHDIDVVCISPEYAGSEYYVVPQELGIVRVMARTEGISTTELIRRIEERVLGSIKK
;
A
#
# COMPACT_ATOMS: atom_id res chain seq x y z
N MET A 1 10.58 2.45 6.47
CA MET A 1 9.95 3.50 7.30
C MET A 1 8.55 3.88 6.82
N GLY A 2 8.36 4.44 5.60
CA GLY A 2 7.03 4.91 5.15
C GLY A 2 5.89 3.89 5.29
N HIS A 3 5.95 2.77 4.56
CA HIS A 3 4.93 1.72 4.67
C HIS A 3 4.83 1.10 6.08
N GLN A 4 5.95 0.93 6.78
CA GLN A 4 5.95 0.36 8.14
C GLN A 4 5.16 1.22 9.13
N ASN A 5 5.34 2.54 9.08
CA ASN A 5 4.58 3.44 9.93
C ASN A 5 3.09 3.47 9.55
N HIS A 6 2.79 3.44 8.25
CA HIS A 6 1.42 3.35 7.76
C HIS A 6 0.74 2.08 8.29
N LEU A 7 1.36 0.91 8.13
CA LEU A 7 0.84 -0.36 8.63
C LEU A 7 0.64 -0.36 10.15
N ARG A 8 1.57 0.23 10.94
CA ARG A 8 1.38 0.38 12.39
C ARG A 8 0.17 1.24 12.75
N ASN A 9 -0.07 2.31 11.99
CA ASN A 9 -1.24 3.16 12.22
C ASN A 9 -2.53 2.42 11.86
N CYS A 10 -2.56 1.68 10.75
CA CYS A 10 -3.69 0.86 10.37
C CYS A 10 -3.97 -0.25 11.40
N ALA A 11 -2.93 -0.90 11.93
CA ALA A 11 -3.07 -1.95 12.95
C ALA A 11 -3.69 -1.45 14.27
N ARG A 12 -3.71 -0.13 14.51
CA ARG A 12 -4.37 0.47 15.69
C ARG A 12 -5.86 0.71 15.50
N MET A 13 -6.39 0.51 14.28
CA MET A 13 -7.79 0.78 13.94
C MET A 13 -8.71 -0.42 14.21
N GLY A 14 -8.16 -1.58 14.54
CA GLY A 14 -8.93 -2.80 14.81
C GLY A 14 -8.05 -3.93 15.33
N GLU A 15 -8.62 -5.13 15.42
CA GLU A 15 -7.94 -6.30 16.01
C GLU A 15 -7.08 -7.08 14.99
N ARG A 16 -7.49 -7.08 13.72
CA ARG A 16 -6.84 -7.82 12.63
C ARG A 16 -6.54 -6.87 11.48
N LEU A 17 -5.25 -6.71 11.14
CA LEU A 17 -4.86 -5.96 9.95
C LEU A 17 -4.70 -6.90 8.76
N LEU A 18 -5.63 -6.81 7.81
CA LEU A 18 -5.51 -7.42 6.49
C LEU A 18 -4.87 -6.42 5.53
N VAL A 19 -3.89 -6.87 4.72
CA VAL A 19 -3.21 -6.01 3.75
C VAL A 19 -3.37 -6.58 2.34
N GLY A 20 -3.99 -5.78 1.49
CA GLY A 20 -4.13 -6.07 0.06
C GLY A 20 -2.87 -5.72 -0.72
N VAL A 21 -2.41 -6.61 -1.59
CA VAL A 21 -1.26 -6.38 -2.50
C VAL A 21 -1.71 -6.53 -3.95
N LEU A 22 -1.53 -5.47 -4.76
CA LEU A 22 -1.83 -5.51 -6.19
C LEU A 22 -0.85 -6.43 -6.93
N SER A 23 -1.35 -7.16 -7.93
CA SER A 23 -0.51 -7.94 -8.84
C SER A 23 0.39 -7.04 -9.70
N ASP A 24 1.47 -7.59 -10.26
CA ASP A 24 2.38 -6.83 -11.11
C ASP A 24 1.68 -6.30 -12.36
N ALA A 25 0.73 -7.05 -12.92
CA ALA A 25 -0.07 -6.62 -14.06
C ALA A 25 -0.94 -5.40 -13.72
N LEU A 26 -1.66 -5.44 -12.59
CA LEU A 26 -2.50 -4.32 -12.13
C LEU A 26 -1.67 -3.12 -11.69
N ALA A 27 -0.55 -3.35 -11.02
CA ALA A 27 0.36 -2.27 -10.63
C ALA A 27 0.95 -1.55 -11.86
N THR A 28 1.26 -2.31 -12.92
CA THR A 28 1.84 -1.77 -14.16
C THR A 28 0.83 -1.06 -15.04
N SER A 29 -0.45 -1.46 -15.01
CA SER A 29 -1.50 -0.73 -15.76
C SER A 29 -1.79 0.65 -15.18
N TYR A 30 -1.53 0.84 -13.89
CA TYR A 30 -1.76 2.09 -13.18
C TYR A 30 -0.50 2.98 -13.07
N LYS A 31 0.68 2.39 -12.84
CA LYS A 31 1.95 3.10 -12.61
C LYS A 31 3.12 2.35 -13.25
N ARG A 32 4.33 2.92 -13.15
CA ARG A 32 5.58 2.21 -13.48
C ARG A 32 5.60 0.83 -12.81
N GLN A 33 6.05 -0.17 -13.57
CA GLN A 33 6.26 -1.53 -13.07
C GLN A 33 7.09 -1.52 -11.77
N PRO A 34 6.60 -2.17 -10.70
CA PRO A 34 7.35 -2.34 -9.46
C PRO A 34 8.71 -3.01 -9.71
N VAL A 35 9.73 -2.59 -8.95
CA VAL A 35 11.04 -3.27 -8.97
C VAL A 35 10.94 -4.65 -8.32
N MET A 36 10.13 -4.78 -7.27
CA MET A 36 9.85 -6.06 -6.60
C MET A 36 8.61 -6.70 -7.19
N THR A 37 8.70 -7.99 -7.47
CA THR A 37 7.58 -8.83 -7.90
C THR A 37 6.46 -8.85 -6.87
N THR A 38 5.27 -9.27 -7.28
CA THR A 38 4.11 -9.43 -6.38
C THR A 38 4.45 -10.32 -5.20
N GLN A 39 5.07 -11.47 -5.46
CA GLN A 39 5.45 -12.44 -4.42
C GLN A 39 6.45 -11.86 -3.42
N GLU A 40 7.45 -11.11 -3.88
CA GLU A 40 8.41 -10.44 -2.99
C GLU A 40 7.73 -9.37 -2.13
N ARG A 41 6.80 -8.60 -2.70
CA ARG A 41 6.04 -7.58 -1.98
C ARG A 41 5.14 -8.22 -0.90
N GLU A 42 4.41 -9.27 -1.25
CA GLU A 42 3.60 -10.04 -0.30
C GLU A 42 4.46 -10.61 0.84
N ALA A 43 5.61 -11.19 0.51
CA ALA A 43 6.52 -11.79 1.49
C ALA A 43 7.17 -10.76 2.43
N VAL A 44 7.35 -9.51 1.99
CA VAL A 44 7.82 -8.42 2.85
C VAL A 44 6.70 -7.91 3.75
N VAL A 45 5.50 -7.69 3.19
CA VAL A 45 4.33 -7.19 3.95
C VAL A 45 3.90 -8.21 5.00
N GLY A 46 3.82 -9.50 4.65
CA GLY A 46 3.38 -10.55 5.56
C GLY A 46 4.34 -10.83 6.72
N ARG A 47 5.58 -10.33 6.67
CA ARG A 47 6.54 -10.40 7.79
C ARG A 47 6.40 -9.23 8.76
N PHE A 48 5.54 -8.26 8.47
CA PHE A 48 5.40 -7.08 9.31
C PHE A 48 4.57 -7.38 10.55
N GLU A 49 5.09 -6.99 11.71
CA GLU A 49 4.37 -7.12 12.98
C GLU A 49 3.05 -6.36 12.94
N GLY A 50 1.97 -7.05 13.30
CA GLY A 50 0.60 -6.52 13.26
C GLY A 50 -0.19 -6.91 12.01
N VAL A 51 0.46 -7.35 10.92
CA VAL A 51 -0.25 -7.89 9.75
C VAL A 51 -0.76 -9.29 10.08
N TRP A 52 -2.09 -9.47 10.04
CA TRP A 52 -2.74 -10.74 10.26
C TRP A 52 -2.75 -11.60 8.99
N LYS A 53 -3.06 -11.01 7.85
CA LYS A 53 -3.15 -11.71 6.56
C LYS A 53 -2.80 -10.78 5.40
N VAL A 54 -2.14 -11.34 4.39
CA VAL A 54 -1.95 -10.70 3.10
C VAL A 54 -2.87 -11.35 2.09
N VAL A 55 -3.55 -10.55 1.27
CA VAL A 55 -4.44 -11.03 0.21
C VAL A 55 -4.16 -10.31 -1.12
N PRO A 56 -4.48 -10.93 -2.26
CA PRO A 56 -4.52 -10.22 -3.54
C PRO A 56 -5.54 -9.07 -3.46
N ALA A 57 -5.15 -7.87 -3.86
CA ALA A 57 -6.05 -6.72 -3.89
C ALA A 57 -6.65 -6.51 -5.29
N PRO A 58 -7.93 -6.11 -5.38
CA PRO A 58 -8.49 -5.56 -6.61
C PRO A 58 -7.99 -4.12 -6.82
N MET A 59 -8.12 -3.61 -8.06
CA MET A 59 -7.84 -2.20 -8.34
C MET A 59 -8.91 -1.27 -7.75
N VAL A 60 -10.17 -1.70 -7.75
CA VAL A 60 -11.30 -1.00 -7.15
C VAL A 60 -11.85 -1.88 -6.03
N VAL A 61 -12.04 -1.30 -4.85
CA VAL A 61 -12.62 -2.01 -3.70
C VAL A 61 -14.13 -1.98 -3.82
N GLU A 62 -14.70 -3.13 -4.16
CA GLU A 62 -16.14 -3.36 -4.27
C GLU A 62 -16.70 -4.03 -3.01
N GLU A 63 -18.03 -3.98 -2.85
CA GLU A 63 -18.75 -4.56 -1.70
C GLU A 63 -18.43 -6.05 -1.50
N VAL A 64 -18.37 -6.83 -2.60
CA VAL A 64 -18.03 -8.26 -2.56
C VAL A 64 -16.67 -8.53 -1.90
N PHE A 65 -15.68 -7.66 -2.11
CA PHE A 65 -14.36 -7.81 -1.51
C PHE A 65 -14.37 -7.47 -0.02
N LEU A 66 -15.19 -6.49 0.39
CA LEU A 66 -15.38 -6.14 1.79
C LEU A 66 -16.05 -7.29 2.55
N GLU A 67 -17.11 -7.86 1.97
CA GLU A 67 -17.86 -8.98 2.54
C GLU A 67 -17.04 -10.27 2.61
N GLU A 68 -16.34 -10.65 1.54
CA GLU A 68 -15.51 -11.88 1.51
C GLU A 68 -14.42 -11.89 2.59
N HIS A 69 -13.99 -10.71 3.02
CA HIS A 69 -12.88 -10.54 3.95
C HIS A 69 -13.29 -9.94 5.31
N ASP A 70 -14.59 -9.79 5.57
CA ASP A 70 -15.14 -9.20 6.80
C ASP A 70 -14.46 -7.85 7.15
N ILE A 71 -14.42 -6.90 6.20
CA ILE A 71 -13.69 -5.63 6.36
C ILE A 71 -14.59 -4.54 6.96
N ASP A 72 -14.29 -4.16 8.21
CA ASP A 72 -15.03 -3.09 8.92
C ASP A 72 -14.50 -1.67 8.64
N VAL A 73 -13.21 -1.55 8.32
CA VAL A 73 -12.50 -0.26 8.16
C VAL A 73 -11.49 -0.34 7.03
N VAL A 74 -11.49 0.66 6.15
CA VAL A 74 -10.53 0.77 5.04
C VAL A 74 -9.57 1.93 5.30
N CYS A 75 -8.30 1.62 5.55
CA CYS A 75 -7.27 2.65 5.75
C CYS A 75 -6.63 3.06 4.42
N ILE A 76 -6.60 4.36 4.13
CA ILE A 76 -6.02 4.89 2.88
C ILE A 76 -5.01 6.00 3.14
N SER A 77 -4.12 6.24 2.18
CA SER A 77 -3.27 7.45 2.19
C SER A 77 -4.07 8.67 1.69
N PRO A 78 -3.65 9.90 2.03
CA PRO A 78 -4.40 11.11 1.71
C PRO A 78 -4.60 11.33 0.21
N GLU A 79 -3.68 10.84 -0.63
CA GLU A 79 -3.80 10.92 -2.10
C GLU A 79 -4.98 10.12 -2.69
N TYR A 80 -5.57 9.21 -1.93
CA TYR A 80 -6.69 8.37 -2.36
C TYR A 80 -8.04 8.82 -1.77
N ALA A 81 -8.04 9.88 -0.95
CA ALA A 81 -9.28 10.44 -0.43
C ALA A 81 -10.12 10.99 -1.60
N GLY A 82 -11.33 10.44 -1.80
CA GLY A 82 -12.20 10.80 -2.92
C GLY A 82 -11.84 10.16 -4.26
N SER A 83 -10.92 9.19 -4.29
CA SER A 83 -10.57 8.48 -5.52
C SER A 83 -11.60 7.42 -5.92
N GLU A 84 -11.70 7.14 -7.22
CA GLU A 84 -12.57 6.11 -7.81
C GLU A 84 -12.32 4.68 -7.25
N TYR A 85 -11.12 4.39 -6.76
CA TYR A 85 -10.76 3.06 -6.23
C TYR A 85 -11.49 2.67 -4.93
N TYR A 86 -12.05 3.64 -4.20
CA TYR A 86 -12.61 3.44 -2.87
C TYR A 86 -14.02 4.04 -2.74
N VAL A 87 -14.77 4.17 -3.85
CA VAL A 87 -16.12 4.75 -3.83
C VAL A 87 -17.03 4.01 -2.84
N VAL A 88 -17.10 2.68 -2.94
CA VAL A 88 -17.96 1.87 -2.05
C VAL A 88 -17.59 2.05 -0.57
N PRO A 89 -16.32 1.86 -0.13
CA PRO A 89 -15.91 2.18 1.23
C PRO A 89 -16.21 3.62 1.70
N GLN A 90 -16.13 4.60 0.80
CA GLN A 90 -16.42 6.00 1.12
C GLN A 90 -17.91 6.21 1.37
N GLU A 91 -18.76 5.67 0.50
CA GLU A 91 -20.22 5.72 0.63
C GLU A 91 -20.70 5.03 1.92
N LEU A 92 -20.04 3.93 2.29
CA LEU A 92 -20.29 3.21 3.55
C LEU A 92 -19.74 3.93 4.80
N GLY A 93 -18.94 5.00 4.65
CA GLY A 93 -18.37 5.75 5.78
C GLY A 93 -17.27 5.02 6.56
N ILE A 94 -16.72 3.92 6.02
CA ILE A 94 -15.72 3.07 6.68
C ILE A 94 -14.28 3.46 6.35
N VAL A 95 -14.07 4.47 5.51
CA VAL A 95 -12.73 4.97 5.17
C VAL A 95 -12.09 5.73 6.31
N ARG A 96 -10.79 5.49 6.52
CA ARG A 96 -9.95 6.23 7.46
C ARG A 96 -8.68 6.69 6.75
N VAL A 97 -8.51 8.00 6.65
CA VAL A 97 -7.35 8.61 5.99
C VAL A 97 -6.19 8.70 6.97
N MET A 98 -5.07 8.07 6.62
CA MET A 98 -3.86 8.00 7.45
C MET A 98 -2.83 9.04 7.01
N ALA A 99 -2.16 9.69 7.94
CA ALA A 99 -1.09 10.63 7.62
C ALA A 99 0.12 9.93 6.97
N ARG A 100 0.78 10.62 6.03
CA ARG A 100 2.02 10.14 5.42
C ARG A 100 3.20 10.32 6.38
N THR A 101 4.20 9.44 6.25
CA THR A 101 5.53 9.69 6.81
C THR A 101 6.31 10.57 5.85
N GLU A 102 6.76 11.74 6.30
CA GLU A 102 7.57 12.65 5.50
C GLU A 102 9.02 12.14 5.32
N GLY A 103 9.70 12.66 4.29
CA GLY A 103 11.13 12.43 4.08
C GLY A 103 11.55 11.05 3.54
N ILE A 104 10.61 10.15 3.25
CA ILE A 104 10.90 8.85 2.63
C ILE A 104 9.84 8.43 1.61
N SER A 105 10.29 8.03 0.41
CA SER A 105 9.46 7.43 -0.63
C SER A 105 10.30 6.52 -1.52
N THR A 106 9.66 5.61 -2.27
CA THR A 106 10.36 4.76 -3.24
C THR A 106 11.06 5.61 -4.30
N THR A 107 10.42 6.67 -4.78
CA THR A 107 11.00 7.62 -5.75
C THR A 107 12.27 8.26 -5.20
N GLU A 108 12.26 8.70 -3.94
CA GLU A 108 13.42 9.30 -3.31
C GLU A 108 14.56 8.28 -3.11
N LEU A 109 14.24 7.03 -2.77
CA LEU A 109 15.24 5.97 -2.67
C LEU A 109 15.88 5.63 -4.03
N ILE A 110 15.08 5.57 -5.09
CA ILE A 110 15.58 5.37 -6.46
C ILE A 110 16.52 6.51 -6.85
N ARG A 111 16.11 7.77 -6.60
CA ARG A 111 16.93 8.97 -6.88
C ARG A 111 18.29 8.92 -6.17
N ARG A 112 18.31 8.57 -4.88
CA ARG A 112 19.55 8.42 -4.10
C ARG A 112 20.49 7.35 -4.67
N ILE A 113 19.94 6.25 -5.19
CA ILE A 113 20.72 5.18 -5.83
C ILE A 113 21.29 5.68 -7.16
N GLU A 114 20.47 6.32 -7.99
CA GLU A 114 20.90 6.89 -9.28
C GLU A 114 22.03 7.90 -9.09
N GLU A 115 21.90 8.82 -8.13
CA GLU A 115 22.96 9.79 -7.79
C GLU A 115 24.27 9.12 -7.38
N ARG A 116 24.19 8.04 -6.58
CA ARG A 116 25.37 7.28 -6.14
C ARG A 116 26.05 6.55 -7.30
N VAL A 117 25.27 5.94 -8.19
CA VAL A 117 25.80 5.23 -9.36
C VAL A 117 26.42 6.22 -10.35
N LEU A 118 25.73 7.31 -10.70
CA LEU A 118 26.23 8.32 -11.63
C LEU A 118 27.44 9.08 -11.09
N GLY A 119 27.47 9.37 -9.79
CA GLY A 119 28.64 9.97 -9.13
C GLY A 119 29.86 9.06 -9.09
N SER A 120 29.66 7.74 -9.12
CA SER A 120 30.74 6.74 -9.18
C SER A 120 31.31 6.56 -10.60
N ILE A 121 30.54 6.89 -11.65
CA ILE A 121 30.98 6.81 -13.06
C ILE A 121 31.78 8.05 -13.48
N LYS A 122 31.58 9.19 -12.80
CA LYS A 122 32.27 10.46 -13.10
C LYS A 122 33.63 10.62 -12.39
N LYS A 123 34.08 9.62 -11.65
CA LYS A 123 35.41 9.55 -11.01
C LYS A 123 36.30 8.59 -11.78
#